data_AF-A0A5E6NK48-F1
#
_entry.id   AF-A0A5E6NK48-F1
#
_cell.length_a   1.000
_cell.length_b   1.000
_cell.length_c   1.000
_cell.angle_alpha   90.00
_cell.angle_beta   90.00
_cell.angle_gamma   90.00
#
_symmetry.space_group_name_H-M   'P 1'
#
loop_
_entity.id
_entity.type
_entity.pdbx_description
1 polymer ?
#
loop_
_entity_poly.entity_id
_entity_poly.type
_entity_poly.pdbx_seq_one_letter_code
_entity_poly.pdbx_strand_id
1 'polypeptide(L)'
;MLLNGVKALVAKVGGTEALKIIAKETAMSIKDAGAFVNDLVRGRGFGNVRSSITNLNSKKIIANSNPKTPVGRRGERHNFYKSPKHKAKIINGTKYSGHAIDRMQERGLTPSVIENVIKNGKKFPARDGVVEYKDLVNKINVFVNPKTGKIITLY
;
A
#
# COMPACT_ATOMS: atom_id res chain seq x y z
N MET A 1 -34.98 6.32 -32.50
CA MET A 1 -34.59 6.47 -33.93
C MET A 1 -33.08 6.61 -34.16
N LEU A 2 -32.25 7.03 -33.20
CA LEU A 2 -30.79 7.22 -33.38
C LEU A 2 -29.98 5.90 -33.56
N LEU A 3 -30.41 4.80 -32.94
CA LEU A 3 -29.69 3.52 -32.91
C LEU A 3 -29.50 2.88 -34.30
N ASN A 4 -30.54 2.91 -35.13
CA ASN A 4 -30.51 2.30 -36.47
C ASN A 4 -29.66 3.13 -37.46
N GLY A 5 -29.61 4.46 -37.27
CA GLY A 5 -28.84 5.37 -38.13
C GLY A 5 -27.33 5.16 -38.00
N VAL A 6 -26.82 5.00 -36.78
CA VAL A 6 -25.37 4.80 -36.55
C VAL A 6 -24.89 3.46 -37.12
N LYS A 7 -25.69 2.39 -36.97
CA LYS A 7 -25.35 1.07 -37.53
C LYS A 7 -25.33 1.09 -39.07
N ALA A 8 -26.28 1.80 -39.69
CA ALA A 8 -26.31 2.00 -41.13
C ALA A 8 -25.13 2.86 -41.64
N LEU A 9 -24.71 3.88 -40.89
CA LEU A 9 -23.56 4.73 -41.24
C LEU A 9 -22.24 3.95 -41.23
N VAL A 10 -22.00 3.14 -40.19
CA VAL A 10 -20.78 2.30 -40.09
C VAL A 10 -20.70 1.30 -41.24
N ALA A 11 -21.84 0.72 -41.64
CA ALA A 11 -21.91 -0.19 -42.78
C ALA A 11 -21.68 0.50 -44.14
N LYS A 12 -22.07 1.77 -44.28
CA LYS A 12 -22.03 2.52 -45.55
C LYS A 12 -20.69 3.21 -45.83
N VAL A 13 -20.01 3.72 -44.79
CA VAL A 13 -18.84 4.63 -44.95
C VAL A 13 -17.53 3.99 -44.45
N GLY A 14 -17.60 2.80 -43.84
CA GLY A 14 -16.45 2.12 -43.26
C GLY A 14 -16.12 2.61 -41.85
N GLY A 15 -15.44 1.75 -41.07
CA GLY A 15 -15.29 1.94 -39.62
C GLY A 15 -14.54 3.21 -39.21
N THR A 16 -13.46 3.58 -39.91
CA THR A 16 -12.63 4.73 -39.55
C THR A 16 -13.25 6.08 -39.89
N GLU A 17 -13.90 6.21 -41.04
CA GLU A 17 -14.56 7.46 -41.45
C GLU A 17 -15.88 7.68 -40.71
N ALA A 18 -16.63 6.61 -40.43
CA ALA A 18 -17.83 6.70 -39.58
C ALA A 18 -17.50 7.24 -38.18
N LEU A 19 -16.37 6.85 -37.60
CA LEU A 19 -15.95 7.34 -36.28
C LEU A 19 -15.62 8.83 -36.27
N LYS A 20 -15.02 9.36 -37.35
CA LYS A 20 -14.74 10.81 -37.48
C LYS A 20 -16.03 11.62 -37.57
N ILE A 21 -17.02 11.12 -38.31
CA ILE A 21 -18.33 11.77 -38.46
C ILE A 21 -19.06 11.78 -37.11
N ILE A 22 -19.13 10.63 -36.44
CA ILE A 22 -19.80 10.49 -35.14
C ILE A 22 -19.13 11.40 -34.10
N ALA A 23 -17.80 11.40 -34.02
CA ALA A 23 -17.04 12.26 -33.11
C ALA A 23 -17.34 13.75 -33.35
N LYS A 24 -17.39 14.19 -34.61
CA LYS A 24 -17.68 15.58 -34.97
C LYS A 24 -19.12 15.98 -34.64
N GLU A 25 -20.09 15.11 -34.92
CA GLU A 25 -21.52 15.39 -34.75
C GLU A 25 -21.96 15.35 -33.27
N THR A 26 -21.31 14.51 -32.47
CA THR A 26 -21.60 14.35 -31.02
C THR A 26 -20.66 15.15 -30.11
N ALA A 27 -19.72 15.90 -30.70
CA ALA A 27 -18.62 16.57 -29.99
C ALA A 27 -17.82 15.64 -29.05
N MET A 28 -17.77 14.34 -29.35
CA MET A 28 -17.01 13.34 -28.60
C MET A 28 -15.62 13.12 -29.21
N SER A 29 -14.66 12.64 -28.40
CA SER A 29 -13.37 12.20 -28.94
C SER A 29 -13.54 10.96 -29.83
N ILE A 30 -12.68 10.81 -30.83
CA ILE A 30 -12.66 9.63 -31.72
C ILE A 30 -12.53 8.32 -30.91
N LYS A 31 -11.82 8.34 -29.78
CA LYS A 31 -11.67 7.18 -28.88
C LYS A 31 -13.00 6.82 -28.21
N ASP A 32 -13.76 7.82 -27.77
CA ASP A 32 -15.04 7.63 -27.09
C ASP A 32 -16.14 7.23 -28.09
N ALA A 33 -16.13 7.80 -29.29
CA ALA A 33 -16.95 7.36 -30.41
C ALA A 33 -16.67 5.90 -30.78
N GLY A 34 -15.39 5.48 -30.73
CA GLY A 34 -14.97 4.09 -30.93
C GLY A 34 -15.60 3.15 -29.92
N ALA A 35 -15.50 3.47 -28.64
CA ALA A 35 -16.11 2.68 -27.56
C ALA A 35 -17.64 2.61 -27.70
N PHE A 36 -18.27 3.74 -28.00
CA PHE A 36 -19.71 3.86 -28.20
C PHE A 36 -20.22 2.96 -29.32
N VAL A 37 -19.60 3.01 -30.50
CA VAL A 37 -19.97 2.15 -31.65
C VAL A 37 -19.76 0.67 -31.31
N ASN A 38 -18.68 0.35 -30.59
CA ASN A 38 -18.34 -1.01 -30.19
C ASN A 38 -19.38 -1.64 -29.24
N ASP A 39 -19.96 -0.83 -28.35
CA ASP A 39 -21.05 -1.23 -27.45
C ASP A 39 -22.38 -1.37 -28.19
N LEU A 40 -22.63 -0.45 -29.13
CA LEU A 40 -23.81 -0.45 -29.98
C LEU A 40 -23.90 -1.70 -30.85
N VAL A 41 -22.79 -2.06 -31.50
CA VAL A 41 -22.69 -3.22 -32.38
C VAL A 41 -22.88 -4.52 -31.58
N ARG A 42 -22.39 -4.57 -30.33
CA ARG A 42 -22.52 -5.74 -29.46
C ARG A 42 -23.84 -5.80 -28.69
N GLY A 43 -24.78 -4.88 -28.92
CA GLY A 43 -26.09 -4.88 -28.25
C GLY A 43 -26.01 -4.64 -26.74
N ARG A 44 -24.88 -4.12 -26.24
CA ARG A 44 -24.73 -3.70 -24.84
C ARG A 44 -25.37 -2.32 -24.73
N GLY A 45 -26.67 -2.26 -24.44
CA GLY A 45 -27.42 -1.00 -24.36
C GLY A 45 -26.70 0.08 -23.50
N PHE A 46 -27.00 1.36 -23.77
CA PHE A 46 -26.38 2.56 -23.18
C PHE A 46 -26.30 2.62 -21.64
N GLY A 47 -26.90 1.67 -20.92
CA GLY A 47 -26.90 1.58 -19.46
C GLY A 47 -25.73 0.80 -18.84
N ASN A 48 -24.95 0.05 -19.63
CA ASN A 48 -23.80 -0.71 -19.14
C ASN A 48 -22.45 -0.09 -19.52
N VAL A 49 -22.36 1.26 -19.47
CA VAL A 49 -21.08 1.99 -19.49
C VAL A 49 -20.35 1.73 -18.17
N ARG A 50 -19.84 0.51 -17.99
CA ARG A 50 -18.74 0.20 -17.07
C ARG A 50 -17.54 -0.14 -17.94
N SER A 51 -16.52 0.70 -17.87
CA SER A 51 -15.27 0.69 -18.65
C SER A 51 -15.36 1.55 -19.91
N SER A 52 -15.18 2.88 -19.83
CA SER A 52 -13.82 3.45 -19.67
C SER A 52 -13.71 4.68 -18.75
N ILE A 53 -14.67 4.92 -17.84
CA ILE A 53 -14.37 5.70 -16.64
C ILE A 53 -13.60 4.80 -15.66
N THR A 54 -12.41 4.34 -16.04
CA THR A 54 -11.50 3.61 -15.14
C THR A 54 -10.36 4.49 -14.63
N ASN A 55 -10.38 5.80 -14.93
CA ASN A 55 -9.44 6.79 -14.42
C ASN A 55 -10.11 7.99 -13.75
N LEU A 56 -11.22 7.77 -13.05
CA LEU A 56 -11.60 8.65 -11.94
C LEU A 56 -11.39 7.85 -10.67
N ASN A 57 -10.18 7.98 -10.11
CA ASN A 57 -9.79 7.58 -8.77
C ASN A 57 -10.37 6.24 -8.30
N SER A 58 -9.51 5.24 -8.14
CA SER A 58 -9.76 4.03 -7.36
C SER A 58 -10.14 4.34 -5.91
N LYS A 59 -11.31 4.96 -5.71
CA LYS A 59 -12.04 5.00 -4.46
C LYS A 59 -12.56 3.59 -4.34
N LYS A 60 -11.72 2.74 -3.73
CA LYS A 60 -12.06 1.45 -3.15
C LYS A 60 -13.54 1.48 -2.82
N ILE A 61 -14.36 0.71 -3.55
CA ILE A 61 -15.73 0.45 -3.13
C ILE A 61 -15.55 -0.36 -1.85
N ILE A 62 -15.46 0.35 -0.73
CA ILE A 62 -15.55 -0.24 0.59
C ILE A 62 -17.00 -0.68 0.62
N ALA A 63 -17.25 -1.95 0.30
CA ALA A 63 -18.51 -2.59 0.64
C ALA A 63 -18.81 -2.16 2.08
N ASN A 64 -20.02 -1.70 2.34
CA ASN A 64 -20.48 -1.28 3.67
C ASN A 64 -20.51 -2.53 4.57
N SER A 65 -19.33 -3.05 4.90
CA SER A 65 -19.12 -4.17 5.78
C SER A 65 -19.40 -3.62 7.15
N ASN A 66 -20.54 -4.02 7.72
CA ASN A 66 -20.83 -3.80 9.13
C ASN A 66 -19.55 -4.15 9.91
N PRO A 67 -19.01 -3.29 10.79
CA PRO A 67 -17.74 -3.55 11.49
C PRO A 67 -17.68 -4.89 12.24
N LYS A 68 -18.84 -5.54 12.42
CA LYS A 68 -19.04 -6.85 13.02
C LYS A 68 -18.92 -8.03 12.03
N THR A 69 -18.84 -7.79 10.71
CA THR A 69 -18.62 -8.88 9.76
C THR A 69 -17.18 -9.39 9.91
N PRO A 70 -16.96 -10.69 10.19
CA PRO A 70 -15.62 -11.25 10.28
C PRO A 70 -14.87 -11.05 8.96
N VAL A 71 -13.69 -10.41 9.03
CA VAL A 71 -12.88 -10.07 7.84
C VAL A 71 -11.77 -11.06 7.53
N GLY A 72 -11.66 -12.17 8.28
CA GLY A 72 -10.63 -13.20 8.06
C GLY A 72 -11.20 -14.46 7.41
N ARG A 73 -10.50 -15.02 6.42
CA ARG A 73 -10.87 -16.29 5.76
C ARG A 73 -9.93 -17.43 6.14
N ARG A 74 -10.46 -18.64 6.35
CA ARG A 74 -9.65 -19.86 6.52
C ARG A 74 -8.72 -20.04 5.31
N GLY A 75 -7.42 -20.18 5.56
CA GLY A 75 -6.38 -20.30 4.53
C GLY A 75 -5.80 -18.98 4.02
N GLU A 76 -6.32 -17.84 4.50
CA GLU A 76 -5.72 -16.53 4.24
C GLU A 76 -4.43 -16.39 5.04
N ARG A 77 -3.29 -16.35 4.34
CA ARG A 77 -2.00 -16.04 4.94
C ARG A 77 -1.83 -14.53 4.94
N HIS A 78 -2.11 -13.89 6.08
CA HIS A 78 -1.69 -12.51 6.27
C HIS A 78 -0.18 -12.46 6.41
N ASN A 79 0.48 -11.80 5.46
CA ASN A 79 1.91 -11.59 5.52
C ASN A 79 2.17 -10.42 6.47
N PHE A 80 2.24 -10.71 7.77
CA PHE A 80 2.54 -9.72 8.82
C PHE A 80 4.02 -9.34 8.88
N TYR A 81 4.80 -9.62 7.83
CA TYR A 81 6.14 -9.07 7.66
C TYR A 81 6.03 -7.56 7.50
N LYS A 82 5.80 -6.87 8.62
CA LYS A 82 6.04 -5.45 8.72
C LYS A 82 7.55 -5.28 8.76
N SER A 83 8.10 -4.94 7.61
CA SER A 83 9.38 -4.25 7.55
C SER A 83 9.38 -3.14 8.60
N PRO A 84 10.53 -2.87 9.25
CA PRO A 84 10.60 -1.77 10.20
C PRO A 84 10.10 -0.49 9.54
N LYS A 85 9.27 0.27 10.26
CA LYS A 85 8.69 1.52 9.73
C LYS A 85 9.79 2.54 9.49
N HIS A 86 10.83 2.51 10.32
CA HIS A 86 11.99 3.39 10.21
C HIS A 86 13.19 2.68 9.56
N LYS A 87 14.02 3.45 8.84
CA LYS A 87 15.34 2.99 8.40
C LYS A 87 16.35 3.10 9.54
N ALA A 88 17.44 2.35 9.45
CA ALA A 88 18.55 2.49 10.39
C ALA A 88 19.07 3.93 10.40
N LYS A 89 19.34 4.48 11.59
CA LYS A 89 19.75 5.88 11.78
C LYS A 89 20.75 5.99 12.93
N ILE A 90 21.59 7.00 12.87
CA ILE A 90 22.46 7.39 13.98
C ILE A 90 21.75 8.48 14.80
N ILE A 91 21.67 8.28 16.11
CA ILE A 91 21.08 9.22 17.08
C ILE A 91 22.11 9.42 18.18
N ASN A 92 22.53 10.67 18.43
CA ASN A 92 23.56 11.02 19.42
C ASN A 92 24.86 10.21 19.28
N GLY A 93 25.32 9.97 18.06
CA GLY A 93 26.51 9.16 17.79
C GLY A 93 26.33 7.64 17.90
N THR A 94 25.18 7.16 18.39
CA THR A 94 24.87 5.74 18.52
C THR A 94 24.08 5.24 17.30
N LYS A 95 24.46 4.08 16.74
CA LYS A 95 23.83 3.50 15.55
C LYS A 95 22.63 2.62 15.94
N TYR A 96 21.45 2.95 15.46
CA TYR A 96 20.21 2.19 15.69
C TYR A 96 19.74 1.48 14.42
N SER A 97 19.21 0.27 14.58
CA SER A 97 18.44 -0.40 13.53
C SER A 97 17.06 0.25 13.38
N GLY A 98 16.39 0.01 12.25
CA GLY A 98 14.99 0.42 12.09
C GLY A 98 14.06 -0.16 13.15
N HIS A 99 14.24 -1.43 13.48
CA HIS A 99 13.47 -2.11 14.53
C HIS A 99 13.71 -1.52 15.92
N ALA A 100 14.94 -1.11 16.23
CA ALA A 100 15.23 -0.46 17.50
C ALA A 100 14.47 0.87 17.62
N ILE A 101 14.47 1.69 16.56
CA ILE A 101 13.76 2.97 16.54
C ILE A 101 12.24 2.75 16.69
N ASP A 102 11.68 1.78 15.97
CA ASP A 102 10.26 1.43 16.10
C ASP A 102 9.91 1.05 17.55
N ARG A 103 10.72 0.18 18.17
CA ARG A 103 10.53 -0.26 19.55
C ARG A 103 10.66 0.87 20.56
N MET A 104 11.56 1.83 20.33
CA MET A 104 11.73 3.00 21.20
C MET A 104 10.46 3.86 21.18
N GLN A 105 9.94 4.13 19.98
CA GLN A 105 8.72 4.92 19.83
C GLN A 105 7.49 4.22 20.39
N GLU A 106 7.33 2.92 20.12
CA GLU A 106 6.20 2.12 20.62
C GLU A 106 6.14 2.07 22.15
N ARG A 107 7.30 2.17 22.81
CA ARG A 107 7.43 2.06 24.27
C ARG A 107 7.65 3.41 24.97
N GLY A 108 7.76 4.51 24.22
CA GLY A 108 8.08 5.83 24.79
C GLY A 108 9.49 5.90 25.41
N LEU A 109 10.44 5.11 24.92
CA LEU A 109 11.82 5.10 25.41
C LEU A 109 12.67 6.13 24.67
N THR A 110 13.36 6.98 25.42
CA THR A 110 14.27 7.98 24.86
C THR A 110 15.68 7.39 24.67
N PRO A 111 16.50 7.95 23.75
CA PRO A 111 17.90 7.53 23.61
C PRO A 111 18.69 7.57 24.92
N SER A 112 18.43 8.56 25.78
CA SER A 112 19.08 8.68 27.09
C SER A 112 18.80 7.51 28.03
N VAL A 113 17.57 6.97 28.02
CA VAL A 113 17.23 5.77 28.80
C VAL A 113 18.01 4.57 28.27
N ILE A 114 18.10 4.42 26.94
CA ILE A 114 18.85 3.32 26.33
C ILE A 114 20.35 3.39 26.67
N GLU A 115 20.93 4.58 26.60
CA GLU A 115 22.32 4.83 27.00
C GLU A 115 22.55 4.47 28.48
N ASN A 116 21.61 4.84 29.37
CA ASN A 116 21.68 4.48 30.78
C ASN A 116 21.65 2.96 31.01
N VAL A 117 20.79 2.23 30.28
CA VAL A 117 20.72 0.76 30.36
C VAL A 117 22.02 0.12 29.88
N ILE A 118 22.63 0.63 28.80
CA ILE A 118 23.92 0.10 28.31
C ILE A 118 25.04 0.37 29.32
N LYS A 119 25.03 1.54 29.98
CA LYS A 119 26.08 1.95 30.92
C LYS A 119 25.99 1.21 32.27
N ASN A 120 24.78 1.09 32.81
CA ASN A 120 24.55 0.65 34.20
C ASN A 120 23.84 -0.72 34.29
N GLY A 121 23.29 -1.22 33.19
CA GLY A 121 22.55 -2.47 33.16
C GLY A 121 23.44 -3.71 33.27
N LYS A 122 22.83 -4.82 33.68
CA LYS A 122 23.52 -6.12 33.73
C LYS A 122 23.70 -6.68 32.34
N LYS A 123 24.92 -7.12 32.03
CA LYS A 123 25.32 -7.65 30.72
C LYS A 123 25.12 -9.15 30.66
N PHE A 124 24.46 -9.63 29.61
CA PHE A 124 24.24 -11.05 29.34
C PHE A 124 24.66 -11.39 27.91
N PRO A 125 25.27 -12.57 27.68
CA PRO A 125 25.46 -13.08 26.33
C PRO A 125 24.10 -13.46 25.72
N ALA A 126 23.86 -13.04 24.48
CA ALA A 126 22.69 -13.43 23.69
C ALA A 126 23.11 -14.25 22.47
N ARG A 127 22.11 -14.76 21.73
CA ARG A 127 22.33 -15.56 20.52
C ARG A 127 23.09 -14.75 19.46
N ASP A 128 23.81 -15.45 18.59
CA ASP A 128 24.50 -14.89 17.42
C ASP A 128 25.58 -13.85 17.78
N GLY A 129 26.18 -13.97 18.96
CA GLY A 129 27.24 -13.08 19.42
C GLY A 129 26.76 -11.66 19.76
N VAL A 130 25.45 -11.48 19.94
CA VAL A 130 24.84 -10.24 20.43
C VAL A 130 25.00 -10.16 21.95
N VAL A 131 25.08 -8.94 22.47
CA VAL A 131 25.07 -8.68 23.91
C VAL A 131 23.72 -8.09 24.29
N GLU A 132 23.11 -8.62 25.35
CA GLU A 132 21.90 -8.08 25.96
C GLU A 132 22.27 -7.31 27.23
N TYR A 133 21.82 -6.06 27.34
CA TYR A 133 21.90 -5.25 28.56
C TYR A 133 20.51 -5.17 29.19
N LYS A 134 20.39 -5.52 30.48
CA LYS A 134 19.12 -5.49 31.20
C LYS A 134 19.16 -4.49 32.35
N ASP A 135 18.15 -3.63 32.37
CA ASP A 135 17.74 -2.93 33.59
C ASP A 135 16.64 -3.75 34.25
N LEU A 136 16.98 -4.40 35.36
CA LEU A 136 16.07 -5.29 36.09
C LEU A 136 14.98 -4.51 36.85
N VAL A 137 15.19 -3.23 37.13
CA VAL A 137 14.24 -2.38 37.85
C VAL A 137 13.17 -1.91 36.88
N ASN A 138 13.60 -1.31 35.78
CA ASN A 138 12.70 -0.77 34.76
C ASN A 138 12.23 -1.83 33.74
N LYS A 139 12.78 -3.05 33.82
CA LYS A 139 12.48 -4.19 32.93
C LYS A 139 12.71 -3.86 31.46
N ILE A 140 13.81 -3.16 31.16
CA ILE A 140 14.22 -2.77 29.82
C ILE A 140 15.39 -3.65 29.38
N ASN A 141 15.28 -4.23 28.18
CA ASN A 141 16.32 -5.06 27.59
C ASN A 141 16.80 -4.41 26.29
N VAL A 142 18.12 -4.24 26.14
CA VAL A 142 18.74 -3.62 24.97
C VAL A 142 19.72 -4.60 24.33
N PHE A 143 19.52 -4.89 23.05
CA PHE A 143 20.35 -5.83 22.30
C PHE A 143 21.33 -5.08 21.40
N VAL A 144 22.63 -5.31 21.62
CA VAL A 144 23.72 -4.58 20.98
C VAL A 144 24.64 -5.55 20.25
N ASN A 145 25.01 -5.21 19.01
CA ASN A 145 26.08 -5.89 18.30
C ASN A 145 27.44 -5.41 18.85
N PRO A 146 28.23 -6.26 19.54
CA PRO A 146 29.44 -5.82 20.22
C PRO A 146 30.56 -5.39 19.25
N LYS A 147 30.56 -5.88 18.00
CA LYS A 147 31.58 -5.52 17.00
C LYS A 147 31.39 -4.13 16.43
N THR A 148 30.14 -3.67 16.35
CA THR A 148 29.78 -2.41 15.67
C THR A 148 29.17 -1.36 16.59
N GLY A 149 28.87 -1.71 17.84
CA GLY A 149 28.11 -0.86 18.77
C GLY A 149 26.66 -0.61 18.35
N LYS A 150 26.17 -1.27 17.29
CA LYS A 150 24.83 -1.05 16.74
C LYS A 150 23.75 -1.66 17.65
N ILE A 151 22.75 -0.86 18.01
CA ILE A 151 21.56 -1.32 18.72
C ILE A 151 20.63 -2.00 17.71
N ILE A 152 20.35 -3.28 17.94
CA ILE A 152 19.58 -4.15 17.04
C ILE A 152 18.09 -4.06 17.34
N THR A 153 17.72 -4.22 18.61
CA THR A 153 16.33 -4.18 19.08
C THR A 153 16.32 -3.91 20.58
N LEU A 154 15.14 -3.66 21.12
CA LEU A 154 14.90 -3.45 22.54
C LEU A 154 13.50 -3.93 22.93
N TYR A 155 13.38 -4.38 24.18
CA TYR A 155 12.17 -4.92 24.77
C TYR A 155 11.96 -4.45 26.20
#